data_AF-A0A7S0VS33-F1
#
_entry.id   AF-A0A7S0VS33-F1
#
_cell.length_a   1.000
_cell.length_b   1.000
_cell.length_c   1.000
_cell.angle_alpha   90.00
_cell.angle_beta   90.00
_cell.angle_gamma   90.00
#
_symmetry.space_group_name_H-M   'P 1'
#
loop_
_entity.id
_entity.type
_entity.pdbx_description
1 polymer ?
#
loop_
_entity_poly.entity_id
_entity_poly.type
_entity_poly.pdbx_seq_one_letter_code
_entity_poly.pdbx_strand_id
1 'polypeptide(L)'
;MGGHGLGGALKPLRTLLSDGETVESIEGVLGECHYRGFPVVTRDMEVVGYIRRSVALRVMHEALREGGLDETARVVFDHTAPPLSLEGTPTISLARWMDRGPTMIMATTPFANVVEVMRESGVRYLLVVTDGRLVGVIKKKDVS
;
A
#
# COMPACT_ATOMS: atom_id res chain seq x y z
N MET A 1 -18.56 -15.93 -24.87
CA MET A 1 -18.22 -16.61 -23.60
C MET A 1 -17.63 -15.57 -22.67
N GLY A 2 -18.48 -14.90 -21.89
CA GLY A 2 -18.08 -13.79 -21.03
C GLY A 2 -17.62 -14.34 -19.68
N GLY A 3 -16.31 -14.40 -19.46
CA GLY A 3 -15.77 -14.68 -18.14
C GLY A 3 -16.20 -13.56 -17.19
N HIS A 4 -16.94 -13.90 -16.15
CA HIS A 4 -17.18 -12.98 -15.03
C HIS A 4 -15.82 -12.65 -14.41
N GLY A 5 -15.32 -11.44 -14.69
CA GLY A 5 -14.13 -10.90 -14.04
C GLY A 5 -14.32 -10.79 -12.52
N LEU A 6 -13.30 -10.28 -11.82
CA LEU A 6 -13.27 -10.34 -10.35
C LEU A 6 -14.27 -9.43 -9.63
N GLY A 7 -15.07 -8.65 -10.36
CA GLY A 7 -15.87 -7.53 -9.83
C GLY A 7 -16.75 -7.84 -8.62
N GLY A 8 -17.32 -9.04 -8.51
CA GLY A 8 -18.15 -9.43 -7.36
C GLY A 8 -17.38 -9.82 -6.09
N ALA A 9 -16.09 -10.15 -6.20
CA ALA A 9 -15.26 -10.64 -5.11
C ALA A 9 -14.29 -9.57 -4.56
N LEU A 10 -14.18 -8.42 -5.22
CA LEU A 10 -13.24 -7.37 -4.83
C LEU A 10 -13.71 -6.67 -3.56
N LYS A 11 -12.77 -6.52 -2.62
CA LYS A 11 -12.97 -5.67 -1.45
C LYS A 11 -12.19 -4.38 -1.63
N PRO A 12 -12.78 -3.21 -1.27
CA PRO A 12 -12.04 -1.97 -1.22
C PRO A 12 -10.90 -2.13 -0.19
N LEU A 13 -9.70 -1.70 -0.56
CA LEU A 13 -8.55 -1.66 0.31
C LEU A 13 -8.19 -0.20 0.55
N ARG A 14 -7.94 0.17 1.81
CA ARG A 14 -7.37 1.49 2.11
C ARG A 14 -5.94 1.55 1.61
N THR A 15 -5.58 2.69 1.02
CA THR A 15 -4.27 2.96 0.46
C THR A 15 -3.60 4.13 1.18
N LEU A 16 -2.29 4.24 1.02
CA LEU A 16 -1.52 5.43 1.38
C LEU A 16 -1.00 6.07 0.09
N LEU A 17 -0.96 7.40 0.03
CA LEU A 17 -0.31 8.07 -1.10
C LEU A 17 1.21 7.97 -0.98
N SER A 18 1.89 7.87 -2.12
CA SER A 18 3.36 7.79 -2.21
C SER A 18 4.06 9.09 -1.82
N ASP A 19 3.36 10.21 -1.93
CA ASP A 19 3.84 11.56 -1.64
C ASP A 19 2.80 12.40 -0.91
N GLY A 20 3.26 13.51 -0.33
CA GLY A 20 2.40 14.56 0.21
C GLY A 20 1.83 14.30 1.60
N GLU A 21 1.93 13.07 2.11
CA GLU A 21 1.40 12.66 3.42
C GLU A 21 2.25 13.15 4.60
N THR A 22 1.58 13.45 5.72
CA THR A 22 2.21 13.71 7.03
C THR A 22 2.05 12.50 7.95
N VAL A 23 2.75 12.49 9.08
CA VAL A 23 2.55 11.46 10.12
C VAL A 23 1.11 11.45 10.59
N GLU A 24 0.52 12.60 10.91
CA GLU A 24 -0.88 12.72 11.33
C GLU A 24 -1.84 12.09 10.32
N SER A 25 -1.68 12.41 9.02
CA SER A 25 -2.55 11.91 7.96
C SER A 25 -2.45 10.39 7.84
N ILE A 26 -1.23 9.85 7.83
CA ILE A 26 -1.00 8.40 7.78
C ILE A 26 -1.60 7.72 9.01
N GLU A 27 -1.37 8.24 10.21
CA GLU A 27 -1.95 7.71 11.44
C GLU A 27 -3.48 7.72 11.43
N GLY A 28 -4.09 8.77 10.87
CA GLY A 28 -5.53 8.85 10.63
C GLY A 28 -6.03 7.69 9.77
N VAL A 29 -5.42 7.47 8.60
CA VAL A 29 -5.79 6.35 7.71
C VAL A 29 -5.58 5.00 8.38
N LEU A 30 -4.49 4.84 9.13
CA LEU A 30 -4.24 3.63 9.92
C LEU A 30 -5.30 3.48 11.02
N GLY A 31 -5.75 4.56 11.65
CA GLY A 31 -6.76 4.56 12.71
C GLY A 31 -8.14 4.08 12.25
N GLU A 32 -8.50 4.34 10.99
CA GLU A 32 -9.81 3.98 10.42
C GLU A 32 -10.04 2.47 10.26
N CYS A 33 -8.98 1.65 10.26
CA CYS A 33 -9.11 0.23 9.96
C CYS A 33 -8.08 -0.64 10.69
N HIS A 34 -8.36 -1.94 10.80
CA HIS A 34 -7.46 -2.93 11.42
C HIS A 34 -6.66 -3.74 10.38
N TYR A 35 -6.36 -3.16 9.23
CA TYR A 35 -5.56 -3.83 8.20
C TYR A 35 -4.10 -3.98 8.63
N ARG A 36 -3.48 -5.10 8.24
CA ARG A 36 -2.09 -5.44 8.59
C ARG A 36 -1.06 -4.66 7.75
N GLY A 37 -1.51 -4.02 6.68
CA GLY A 37 -0.69 -3.23 5.78
C GLY A 37 -1.54 -2.62 4.68
N PHE A 38 -0.91 -1.74 3.93
CA PHE A 38 -1.55 -0.82 3.01
C PHE A 38 -0.74 -0.78 1.69
N PRO A 39 -1.40 -0.84 0.53
CA PRO A 39 -0.77 -0.47 -0.72
C PRO A 39 -0.40 1.00 -0.68
N VAL A 40 0.80 1.30 -1.16
CA VAL A 40 1.26 2.66 -1.41
C VAL A 40 1.03 2.95 -2.87
N VAL A 41 0.30 4.01 -3.18
CA VAL A 41 -0.15 4.33 -4.54
C VAL A 41 0.17 5.78 -4.91
N THR A 42 0.32 6.06 -6.19
CA THR A 42 0.33 7.44 -6.71
C THR A 42 -1.08 8.05 -6.62
N ARG A 43 -1.20 9.35 -6.89
CA ARG A 43 -2.51 10.03 -6.98
C ARG A 43 -3.41 9.43 -8.06
N ASP A 44 -2.81 8.83 -9.09
CA ASP A 44 -3.51 8.15 -10.18
C ASP A 44 -3.82 6.67 -9.86
N MET A 45 -3.66 6.26 -8.59
CA MET A 45 -3.91 4.90 -8.07
C MET A 45 -2.95 3.82 -8.60
N GLU A 46 -1.82 4.19 -9.18
CA GLU A 46 -0.79 3.22 -9.59
C GLU A 46 -0.07 2.66 -8.37
N VAL A 47 0.13 1.35 -8.30
CA VAL A 47 0.77 0.69 -7.15
C VAL A 47 2.28 0.88 -7.20
N VAL A 48 2.82 1.59 -6.20
CA VAL A 48 4.27 1.81 -6.01
C VAL A 48 4.86 0.78 -5.05
N GLY A 49 4.04 0.28 -4.11
CA GLY A 49 4.48 -0.74 -3.18
C GLY A 49 3.44 -1.10 -2.14
N TYR A 50 3.90 -1.74 -1.07
CA TYR A 50 3.10 -2.15 0.07
C TYR A 50 3.87 -1.97 1.38
N ILE A 51 3.25 -1.37 2.39
CA ILE A 51 3.85 -1.16 3.70
C ILE A 51 3.04 -1.85 4.80
N ARG A 52 3.73 -2.52 5.72
CA ARG A 52 3.07 -3.11 6.89
C ARG A 52 2.71 -2.04 7.90
N ARG A 53 1.50 -2.12 8.44
CA ARG A 53 0.98 -1.21 9.48
C ARG A 53 1.95 -1.09 10.66
N SER A 54 2.36 -2.23 11.21
CA SER A 54 3.23 -2.28 12.39
C SER A 54 4.59 -1.64 12.13
N VAL A 55 5.08 -1.72 10.89
CA VAL A 55 6.37 -1.13 10.53
C VAL A 55 6.24 0.38 10.36
N ALA A 56 5.20 0.85 9.66
CA ALA A 56 4.92 2.28 9.51
C ALA A 56 4.78 2.96 10.88
N LEU A 57 3.93 2.43 11.77
CA LEU A 57 3.74 2.98 13.12
C LEU A 57 5.04 2.98 13.92
N ARG A 58 5.78 1.87 13.93
CA ARG A 58 7.03 1.78 14.69
C ARG A 58 8.04 2.83 14.24
N VAL A 59 8.26 2.95 12.93
CA VAL A 59 9.25 3.90 12.38
C VAL A 59 8.82 5.34 12.63
N MET A 60 7.54 5.67 12.44
CA MET A 60 7.04 7.01 12.72
C MET A 60 7.17 7.36 14.21
N HIS A 61 6.73 6.48 15.10
CA HIS A 61 6.81 6.71 16.56
C HIS A 61 8.24 6.78 17.07
N GLU A 62 9.15 5.96 16.54
CA GLU A 62 10.57 6.02 16.87
C GLU A 62 11.16 7.38 16.48
N ALA A 63 10.90 7.85 15.27
CA ALA A 63 11.38 9.14 14.79
C ALA A 63 10.79 10.35 15.56
N LEU A 64 9.52 10.30 15.96
CA LEU A 64 8.92 11.34 16.83
C LEU A 64 9.56 11.35 18.23
N ARG A 65 9.92 10.17 18.76
CA ARG A 65 10.48 10.03 20.12
C ARG A 65 11.95 10.46 20.22
N GLU A 66 12.72 10.29 19.16
CA GLU A 66 14.12 10.72 19.09
C GLU A 66 14.28 12.25 19.16
N GLY A 67 13.19 12.99 18.91
CA GLY A 67 13.13 14.44 19.01
C GLY A 67 13.50 15.14 17.70
N GLY A 68 12.95 16.33 17.48
CA GLY A 68 13.19 17.14 16.28
C GLY A 68 12.18 16.97 15.15
N LEU A 69 11.20 16.08 15.31
CA LEU A 69 10.05 15.89 14.42
C LEU A 69 8.75 15.90 15.24
N ASP A 70 7.65 16.31 14.60
CA ASP A 70 6.29 16.27 15.15
C ASP A 70 5.33 15.62 14.15
N GLU A 71 4.04 15.58 14.48
CA GLU A 71 2.98 14.99 13.64
C GLU A 71 2.84 15.63 12.24
N THR A 72 3.40 16.83 12.04
CA THR A 72 3.39 17.55 10.76
C THR A 72 4.52 17.10 9.82
N ALA A 73 5.48 16.32 10.33
CA ALA A 73 6.57 15.78 9.53
C ALA A 73 6.04 14.99 8.34
N ARG A 74 6.65 15.20 7.17
CA ARG A 74 6.27 14.51 5.93
C ARG A 74 6.76 13.07 5.95
N VAL A 75 5.94 12.16 5.44
CA VAL A 75 6.33 10.76 5.28
C VAL A 75 6.59 10.46 3.81
N VAL A 76 7.75 9.88 3.51
CA VAL A 76 8.18 9.60 2.14
C VAL A 76 8.39 8.11 1.92
N PHE A 77 7.91 7.59 0.78
CA PHE A 77 8.03 6.18 0.41
C PHE A 77 9.08 5.91 -0.67
N ASP A 78 9.70 6.97 -1.21
CA ASP A 78 10.79 6.86 -2.17
C ASP A 78 12.08 7.53 -1.66
N HIS A 79 13.22 6.90 -1.97
CA HIS A 79 14.56 7.44 -1.73
C HIS A 79 15.09 8.25 -2.90
N THR A 80 14.42 8.21 -4.06
CA THR A 80 14.89 8.85 -5.30
C THR A 80 14.41 10.29 -5.47
N ALA A 81 13.46 10.75 -4.64
CA ALA A 81 13.02 12.13 -4.65
C ALA A 81 14.24 13.04 -4.32
N PRO A 82 14.55 14.05 -5.16
CA PRO A 82 15.71 14.90 -4.93
C PRO A 82 15.61 15.57 -3.56
N PRO A 83 16.71 15.64 -2.78
CA PRO A 83 16.73 16.35 -1.50
C PRO A 83 16.18 17.79 -1.59
N LEU A 84 16.35 18.43 -2.75
CA LEU A 84 15.87 19.78 -3.08
C LEU A 84 14.35 19.97 -2.89
N SER A 85 13.54 18.93 -3.04
CA SER A 85 12.08 19.02 -2.87
C SER A 85 11.63 19.03 -1.41
N LEU A 86 12.56 18.74 -0.48
CA LEU A 86 12.30 18.56 0.95
C LEU A 86 13.17 19.47 1.82
N GLU A 87 13.97 20.37 1.23
CA GLU A 87 14.88 21.24 1.99
C GLU A 87 14.11 22.02 3.07
N GLY A 88 14.54 21.83 4.33
CA GLY A 88 13.94 22.46 5.51
C GLY A 88 12.63 21.83 6.00
N THR A 89 12.06 20.84 5.29
CA THR A 89 10.85 20.14 5.76
C THR A 89 11.24 18.90 6.58
N PRO A 90 10.81 18.80 7.85
CA PRO A 90 10.99 17.61 8.67
C PRO A 90 10.39 16.38 7.98
N THR A 91 11.18 15.32 7.79
CA THR A 91 10.74 14.13 7.00
C THR A 91 11.11 12.81 7.67
N ILE A 92 10.24 11.82 7.50
CA ILE A 92 10.43 10.42 7.90
C ILE A 92 10.36 9.56 6.64
N SER A 93 11.44 8.86 6.32
CA SER A 93 11.45 7.95 5.18
C SER A 93 10.96 6.56 5.59
N LEU A 94 9.92 6.04 4.95
CA LEU A 94 9.48 4.65 5.03
C LEU A 94 10.01 3.79 3.88
N ALA A 95 10.75 4.39 2.94
CA ALA A 95 11.12 3.79 1.67
C ALA A 95 11.93 2.48 1.78
N ARG A 96 12.76 2.32 2.84
CA ARG A 96 13.53 1.08 3.08
C ARG A 96 12.70 -0.06 3.69
N TRP A 97 11.50 0.24 4.19
CA TRP A 97 10.59 -0.71 4.83
C TRP A 97 9.42 -1.11 3.93
N MET A 98 9.25 -0.41 2.81
CA MET A 98 8.24 -0.70 1.81
C MET A 98 8.66 -1.87 0.94
N ASP A 99 7.73 -2.79 0.71
CA ASP A 99 7.85 -3.84 -0.28
C ASP A 99 7.48 -3.27 -1.66
N ARG A 100 8.43 -3.28 -2.61
CA ARG A 100 8.25 -2.78 -3.98
C ARG A 100 7.79 -3.86 -4.97
N GLY A 101 7.66 -5.12 -4.53
CA GLY A 101 7.21 -6.23 -5.35
C GLY A 101 5.89 -6.85 -4.91
N PRO A 102 4.84 -6.07 -4.54
CA PRO A 102 3.58 -6.69 -4.15
C PRO A 102 2.99 -7.46 -5.34
N THR A 103 2.52 -8.68 -5.09
CA THR A 103 1.92 -9.50 -6.16
C THR A 103 0.59 -8.90 -6.61
N MET A 104 0.51 -8.61 -7.90
CA MET A 104 -0.65 -7.99 -8.56
C MET A 104 -1.29 -8.94 -9.57
N ILE A 105 -2.58 -8.76 -9.80
CA ILE A 105 -3.35 -9.50 -10.82
C ILE A 105 -4.35 -8.57 -11.51
N MET A 106 -4.64 -8.84 -12.78
CA MET A 106 -5.57 -8.02 -13.55
C MET A 106 -7.02 -8.32 -13.12
N ALA A 107 -7.88 -7.31 -13.08
CA ALA A 107 -9.31 -7.49 -12.77
C ALA A 107 -10.04 -8.41 -13.78
N THR A 108 -9.51 -8.51 -14.99
CA THR A 108 -9.98 -9.38 -16.07
C THR A 108 -9.47 -10.81 -15.96
N THR A 109 -8.54 -11.11 -15.04
CA THR A 109 -8.03 -12.46 -14.85
C THR A 109 -9.15 -13.37 -14.34
N PRO A 110 -9.41 -14.53 -14.99
CA PRO A 110 -10.43 -15.47 -14.55
C PRO A 110 -10.17 -15.94 -13.12
N PHE A 111 -11.24 -16.10 -12.34
CA PHE A 111 -11.15 -16.48 -10.92
C PHE A 111 -10.38 -17.79 -10.68
N ALA A 112 -10.54 -18.79 -11.56
CA ALA A 112 -9.80 -20.05 -11.49
C ALA A 112 -8.27 -19.83 -11.51
N ASN A 113 -7.80 -18.90 -12.34
CA ASN A 113 -6.38 -18.57 -12.43
C ASN A 113 -5.92 -17.79 -11.19
N VAL A 114 -6.78 -17.00 -10.55
CA VAL A 114 -6.46 -16.34 -9.28
C VAL A 114 -6.17 -17.35 -8.18
N VAL A 115 -6.99 -18.41 -8.09
CA VAL A 115 -6.79 -19.51 -7.13
C VAL A 115 -5.45 -20.18 -7.37
N GLU A 116 -5.12 -20.46 -8.64
CA GLU A 116 -3.85 -21.08 -9.02
C GLU A 116 -2.65 -20.19 -8.68
N VAL A 117 -2.69 -18.90 -9.04
CA VAL A 117 -1.64 -17.93 -8.70
C VAL A 117 -1.44 -17.86 -7.18
N MET A 118 -2.51 -17.82 -6.39
CA MET A 118 -2.40 -17.82 -4.92
C MET A 118 -1.81 -19.14 -4.38
N ARG A 119 -2.14 -20.27 -5.00
CA ARG A 119 -1.61 -21.58 -4.62
C ARG A 119 -0.12 -21.67 -4.93
N GLU A 120 0.30 -21.24 -6.10
CA GLU A 120 1.69 -21.32 -6.58
C GLU A 120 2.62 -20.33 -5.87
N SER A 121 2.20 -19.08 -5.74
CA SER A 121 3.00 -18.04 -5.06
C SER A 121 2.97 -18.16 -3.53
N GLY A 122 2.02 -18.91 -2.97
CA GLY A 122 1.81 -19.04 -1.52
C GLY A 122 1.32 -17.76 -0.83
N VAL A 123 0.97 -16.72 -1.58
CA VAL A 123 0.50 -15.45 -1.03
C VAL A 123 -0.89 -15.58 -0.43
N ARG A 124 -1.17 -14.74 0.57
CA ARG A 124 -2.47 -14.72 1.27
C ARG A 124 -3.44 -13.69 0.69
N TYR A 125 -2.95 -12.80 -0.17
CA TYR A 125 -3.73 -11.79 -0.85
C TYR A 125 -3.06 -11.42 -2.17
N LEU A 126 -3.85 -10.91 -3.11
CA LEU A 126 -3.39 -10.32 -4.36
C LEU A 126 -4.00 -8.93 -4.48
N LEU A 127 -3.19 -7.96 -4.90
CA LEU A 127 -3.70 -6.66 -5.30
C LEU A 127 -4.31 -6.77 -6.69
N VAL A 128 -5.51 -6.22 -6.86
CA VAL A 128 -6.22 -6.28 -8.14
C VAL A 128 -6.13 -4.94 -8.82
N VAL A 129 -5.69 -4.95 -10.08
CA VAL A 129 -5.47 -3.75 -10.88
C VAL A 129 -6.25 -3.76 -12.19
N THR A 130 -6.59 -2.57 -12.68
CA THR A 130 -7.12 -2.32 -14.03
C THR A 130 -6.30 -1.19 -14.63
N ASP A 131 -5.70 -1.40 -15.80
CA ASP A 131 -4.84 -0.41 -16.47
C ASP A 131 -3.75 0.17 -15.54
N GLY A 132 -3.12 -0.69 -14.73
CA GLY A 132 -2.09 -0.30 -13.76
C GLY A 132 -2.62 0.32 -12.46
N ARG A 133 -3.91 0.62 -12.37
CA ARG A 133 -4.53 1.26 -11.21
C ARG A 133 -5.14 0.25 -10.25
N LEU A 134 -4.89 0.41 -8.96
CA LEU A 134 -5.47 -0.42 -7.92
C LEU A 134 -6.99 -0.23 -7.86
N VAL A 135 -7.72 -1.34 -8.01
CA VAL A 135 -9.19 -1.37 -7.90
C VAL A 135 -9.68 -2.20 -6.72
N GLY A 136 -8.81 -3.01 -6.11
CA GLY A 136 -9.18 -3.76 -4.91
C GLY A 136 -8.15 -4.78 -4.46
N VAL A 137 -8.58 -5.65 -3.55
CA VAL A 137 -7.80 -6.78 -3.05
C VAL A 137 -8.66 -8.02 -3.01
N ILE A 138 -8.04 -9.16 -3.29
CA ILE A 138 -8.64 -10.47 -3.08
C ILE A 138 -7.78 -11.24 -2.08
N LYS A 139 -8.40 -11.85 -1.06
CA LYS A 139 -7.70 -12.62 -0.03
C LYS A 139 -7.93 -14.10 -0.26
N LYS A 140 -7.01 -14.95 0.20
CA LYS A 140 -7.11 -16.41 0.10
C LYS A 140 -8.46 -16.95 0.63
N LYS A 141 -8.94 -16.38 1.74
CA LYS A 141 -10.23 -16.74 2.34
C LYS A 141 -11.47 -16.37 1.49
N ASP A 142 -11.31 -15.48 0.52
CA ASP A 142 -12.38 -15.06 -0.39
C ASP A 142 -12.43 -15.97 -1.64
N VAL A 143 -11.42 -16.84 -1.81
CA VAL A 143 -11.30 -17.80 -2.92
C VAL A 143 -11.25 -19.27 -2.48
N SER A 144 -11.39 -19.53 -1.18
CA SER A 144 -11.42 -20.88 -0.59
C SER A 144 -12.83 -21.26 -0.19
#